data_AF-A0A834I7T9-F1
#
_entry.id   AF-A0A834I7T9-F1
#
_cell.length_a   1.000
_cell.length_b   1.000
_cell.length_c   1.000
_cell.angle_alpha   90.00
_cell.angle_beta   90.00
_cell.angle_gamma   90.00
#
_symmetry.space_group_name_H-M   'P 1'
#
loop_
_entity.id
_entity.type
_entity.pdbx_description
1 polymer ?
#
loop_
_entity_poly.entity_id
_entity_poly.type
_entity_poly.pdbx_seq_one_letter_code
_entity_poly.pdbx_strand_id
1 'polypeptide(L)'
;METVYGFEQTDQGLALVTEKIIAPSGKSMTLDEICNERNFDHKHGIALQQFFNDCCSLHLVFGEVNKAGIMYTEQRNDRPEFVLVDGIGEKLFIPFRAMSRRINANYVRKVENKIKTQLNIEY
;
A
#
# COMPACT_ATOMS: atom_id res chain seq x y z
N MET A 1 -6.51 -1.19 -0.67
CA MET A 1 -6.34 -1.36 -2.12
C MET A 1 -7.16 -0.29 -2.81
N GLU A 2 -6.61 0.35 -3.84
CA GLU A 2 -7.34 1.34 -4.65
C GLU A 2 -8.55 0.69 -5.34
N THR A 3 -9.62 1.46 -5.53
CA THR A 3 -10.78 0.98 -6.29
C THR A 3 -10.47 1.01 -7.78
N VAL A 4 -10.66 -0.12 -8.48
CA VAL A 4 -10.53 -0.19 -9.94
C VAL A 4 -11.87 0.15 -10.58
N TYR A 5 -11.87 1.11 -11.51
CA TYR A 5 -13.06 1.48 -12.28
C TYR A 5 -13.17 0.73 -13.61
N GLY A 6 -12.04 0.33 -14.19
CA GLY A 6 -12.01 -0.45 -15.42
C GLY A 6 -10.74 -0.24 -16.22
N PHE A 7 -10.79 -0.64 -17.48
CA PHE A 7 -9.73 -0.39 -18.44
C PHE A 7 -10.22 0.53 -19.55
N GLU A 8 -9.35 1.41 -20.01
CA GLU A 8 -9.61 2.32 -21.11
C GLU A 8 -8.54 2.16 -22.18
N GLN A 9 -8.95 2.19 -23.44
CA GLN A 9 -8.01 2.17 -24.55
C GLN A 9 -7.46 3.58 -24.78
N THR A 10 -6.14 3.71 -24.71
CA THR A 10 -5.42 4.95 -25.01
C THR A 10 -4.61 4.82 -26.29
N ASP A 11 -4.11 5.93 -26.80
CA ASP A 11 -3.15 5.97 -27.89
C ASP A 11 -1.81 5.27 -27.57
N GLN A 12 -1.50 5.12 -26.28
CA GLN A 12 -0.30 4.43 -25.77
C GLN A 12 -0.56 2.98 -25.35
N GLY A 13 -1.79 2.46 -25.54
CA GLY A 13 -2.18 1.10 -25.16
C GLY A 13 -3.27 1.06 -24.09
N LEU A 14 -3.37 -0.06 -23.37
CA LEU A 14 -4.41 -0.27 -22.36
C LEU A 14 -4.06 0.46 -21.06
N ALA A 15 -4.92 1.37 -20.62
CA ALA A 15 -4.81 2.03 -19.33
C ALA A 15 -5.73 1.35 -18.30
N LEU A 16 -5.26 1.21 -17.06
CA LEU A 16 -6.08 0.82 -15.91
C LEU A 16 -6.54 2.11 -15.22
N VAL A 17 -7.86 2.31 -15.11
CA VAL A 17 -8.45 3.46 -14.43
C VAL A 17 -8.74 3.10 -12.99
N THR A 18 -8.13 3.82 -12.05
CA THR A 18 -8.27 3.58 -10.61
C THR A 18 -8.65 4.84 -9.83
N GLU A 19 -9.04 4.62 -8.58
CA GLU A 19 -9.32 5.66 -7.59
C GLU A 19 -8.11 6.58 -7.41
N LYS A 20 -8.35 7.88 -7.55
CA LYS A 20 -7.33 8.87 -7.25
C LYS A 20 -7.17 9.03 -5.74
N ILE A 21 -6.03 8.60 -5.20
CA ILE A 21 -5.71 8.75 -3.78
C ILE A 21 -5.07 10.12 -3.53
N ILE A 22 -5.71 10.92 -2.67
CA ILE A 22 -5.23 12.26 -2.28
C ILE A 22 -5.19 12.41 -0.75
N ALA A 23 -4.14 13.08 -0.28
CA ALA A 23 -4.00 13.48 1.11
C ALA A 23 -4.86 14.73 1.41
N PRO A 24 -5.06 15.09 2.69
CA PRO A 24 -5.81 16.30 3.08
C PRO A 24 -5.28 17.60 2.48
N SER A 25 -4.00 17.63 2.09
CA SER A 25 -3.37 18.76 1.40
C SER A 25 -3.87 18.97 -0.03
N GLY A 26 -4.69 18.06 -0.57
CA GLY A 26 -5.17 18.06 -1.95
C GLY A 26 -4.16 17.48 -2.96
N LYS A 27 -3.00 17.03 -2.49
CA LYS A 27 -1.97 16.36 -3.30
C LYS A 27 -1.94 14.86 -3.00
N SER A 28 -1.56 14.05 -3.99
CA SER A 28 -1.21 12.66 -3.72
C SER A 28 0.10 12.63 -2.93
N MET A 29 0.10 11.91 -1.80
CA MET A 29 1.28 11.78 -0.96
C MET A 29 1.53 10.30 -0.66
N THR A 30 2.77 9.89 -0.89
CA THR A 30 3.27 8.55 -0.56
C THR A 30 3.75 8.50 0.88
N LEU A 31 3.85 7.29 1.44
CA LEU A 31 4.48 7.07 2.74
C LEU A 31 5.92 7.61 2.76
N ASP A 32 6.66 7.42 1.66
CA ASP A 32 8.03 7.93 1.53
C ASP A 32 8.09 9.46 1.63
N GLU A 33 7.21 10.17 0.93
CA GLU A 33 7.12 11.63 0.98
C GLU A 33 6.73 12.13 2.38
N ILE A 34 5.74 11.50 3.03
CA ILE A 34 5.33 11.87 4.40
C ILE A 34 6.50 11.75 5.38
N CYS A 35 7.27 10.66 5.29
CA CYS A 35 8.44 10.46 6.13
C CYS A 35 9.57 11.44 5.80
N ASN A 36 9.86 11.68 4.52
CA ASN A 36 10.93 12.58 4.08
C ASN A 36 10.65 14.04 4.43
N GLU A 37 9.38 14.46 4.41
CA GLU A 37 8.95 15.80 4.84
C GLU A 37 8.87 15.98 6.36
N ARG A 38 9.24 14.94 7.15
CA ARG A 38 9.12 14.91 8.62
C ARG A 38 7.69 15.16 9.14
N ASN A 39 6.70 14.79 8.34
CA ASN A 39 5.27 14.91 8.66
C ASN A 39 4.66 13.60 9.17
N PHE A 40 5.49 12.58 9.41
CA PHE A 40 5.05 11.32 10.00
C PHE A 40 4.77 11.49 11.50
N ASP A 41 3.51 11.35 11.87
CA ASP A 41 3.01 11.48 13.24
C ASP A 41 2.34 10.18 13.73
N HIS A 42 1.74 10.23 14.92
CA HIS A 42 1.08 9.09 15.53
C HIS A 42 -0.12 8.53 14.73
N LYS A 43 -0.93 9.39 14.07
CA LYS A 43 -2.08 8.91 13.28
C LYS A 43 -1.62 8.11 12.06
N HIS A 44 -0.49 8.50 11.46
CA HIS A 44 0.10 7.74 10.36
C HIS A 44 0.62 6.38 10.85
N GLY A 45 1.22 6.31 12.04
CA GLY A 45 1.64 5.04 12.66
C GLY A 45 0.47 4.05 12.83
N ILE A 46 -0.64 4.51 13.41
CA ILE A 46 -1.85 3.69 13.58
C ILE A 46 -2.41 3.24 12.22
N ALA A 47 -2.54 4.17 11.26
CA ALA A 47 -3.04 3.87 9.93
C ALA A 47 -2.16 2.84 9.20
N LEU A 48 -0.84 2.95 9.33
CA LEU A 48 0.12 2.04 8.70
C LEU A 48 0.07 0.65 9.33
N GLN A 49 -0.05 0.57 10.66
CA GLN A 49 -0.26 -0.69 11.37
C GLN A 49 -1.54 -1.39 10.90
N GLN A 50 -2.65 -0.64 10.84
CA GLN A 50 -3.93 -1.17 10.39
C GLN A 50 -3.85 -1.67 8.94
N PHE A 51 -3.19 -0.92 8.06
CA PHE A 51 -2.97 -1.32 6.67
C PHE A 51 -2.27 -2.69 6.55
N PHE A 52 -1.17 -2.92 7.27
CA PHE A 52 -0.48 -4.22 7.22
C PHE A 52 -1.28 -5.35 7.88
N ASN A 53 -2.04 -5.05 8.94
CA ASN A 53 -2.96 -6.00 9.56
C ASN A 53 -4.05 -6.44 8.56
N ASP A 54 -4.63 -5.49 7.85
CA ASP A 54 -5.65 -5.73 6.82
C ASP A 54 -5.06 -6.54 5.66
N CYS A 55 -3.82 -6.24 5.23
CA CYS A 55 -3.13 -7.03 4.20
C CYS A 55 -2.96 -8.51 4.61
N CYS A 56 -2.61 -8.77 5.88
CA CYS A 56 -2.52 -10.14 6.40
C CYS A 56 -3.89 -10.82 6.48
N SER A 57 -4.90 -10.09 6.99
CA SER A 57 -6.28 -10.56 7.19
C SER A 57 -6.95 -10.96 5.86
N LEU A 58 -6.85 -10.08 4.87
CA LEU A 58 -7.46 -10.23 3.55
C LEU A 58 -6.64 -11.15 2.62
N HIS A 59 -5.53 -11.70 3.11
CA HIS A 59 -4.63 -12.55 2.33
C HIS A 59 -4.12 -11.86 1.05
N LEU A 60 -3.73 -10.59 1.19
CA LEU A 60 -3.21 -9.79 0.07
C LEU A 60 -1.82 -10.29 -0.34
N VAL A 61 -1.69 -10.73 -1.60
CA VAL A 61 -0.41 -11.20 -2.15
C VAL A 61 0.33 -10.02 -2.77
N PHE A 62 1.38 -9.56 -2.07
CA PHE A 62 2.26 -8.49 -2.54
C PHE A 62 3.13 -8.93 -3.73
N GLY A 63 3.11 -8.16 -4.81
CA GLY A 63 4.04 -8.30 -5.93
C GLY A 63 5.33 -7.55 -5.62
N GLU A 64 5.45 -6.36 -6.17
CA GLU A 64 6.50 -5.40 -5.82
C GLU A 64 5.91 -4.28 -4.96
N VAL A 65 5.99 -4.47 -3.64
CA VAL A 65 5.63 -3.40 -2.71
C VAL A 65 6.86 -2.55 -2.44
N ASN A 66 6.81 -1.30 -2.85
CA ASN A 66 7.76 -0.26 -2.51
C ASN A 66 7.07 0.82 -1.66
N LYS A 67 7.86 1.63 -0.94
CA LYS A 67 7.37 2.74 -0.11
C LYS A 67 6.64 3.84 -0.91
N ALA A 68 6.93 3.94 -2.22
CA ALA A 68 6.28 4.89 -3.13
C ALA A 68 4.88 4.43 -3.59
N GLY A 69 4.59 3.13 -3.56
CA GLY A 69 3.27 2.56 -3.90
C GLY A 69 2.29 2.54 -2.73
N ILE A 70 2.72 2.98 -1.54
CA ILE A 70 1.84 3.13 -0.37
C ILE A 70 1.42 4.59 -0.30
N MET A 71 0.18 4.88 -0.65
CA MET A 71 -0.39 6.23 -0.68
C MET A 71 -1.27 6.51 0.53
N TYR A 72 -1.30 7.76 0.97
CA TYR A 72 -2.08 8.20 2.13
C TYR A 72 -3.34 8.96 1.74
N THR A 73 -4.43 8.72 2.47
CA THR A 73 -5.68 9.48 2.37
C THR A 73 -6.38 9.54 3.72
N GLU A 74 -7.20 10.58 3.91
CA GLU A 74 -8.18 10.68 5.00
C GLU A 74 -9.62 10.79 4.46
N GLN A 75 -9.79 10.89 3.14
CA GLN A 75 -11.10 11.06 2.52
C GLN A 75 -11.89 9.76 2.47
N ARG A 76 -11.18 8.63 2.48
CA ARG A 76 -11.80 7.33 2.40
C ARG A 76 -12.16 6.85 3.80
N ASN A 77 -13.45 6.61 4.02
CA ASN A 77 -14.03 6.23 5.32
C ASN A 77 -13.83 7.26 6.45
N ASP A 78 -13.61 8.53 6.12
CA ASP A 78 -13.39 9.64 7.09
C ASP A 78 -12.31 9.31 8.15
N ARG A 79 -11.29 8.53 7.78
CA ARG A 79 -10.22 8.11 8.67
C ARG A 79 -8.87 8.10 7.97
N PRO A 80 -7.76 8.32 8.69
CA PRO A 80 -6.41 8.09 8.19
C PRO A 80 -6.24 6.66 7.72
N GLU A 81 -5.94 6.46 6.44
CA GLU A 81 -5.64 5.14 5.90
C GLU A 81 -4.60 5.18 4.79
N PHE A 82 -3.88 4.06 4.67
CA PHE A 82 -2.95 3.83 3.59
C PHE A 82 -3.57 2.90 2.54
N VAL A 83 -3.29 3.21 1.29
CA VAL A 83 -3.77 2.47 0.13
C VAL A 83 -2.57 2.01 -0.68
N LEU A 84 -2.52 0.69 -0.92
CA LEU A 84 -1.55 0.12 -1.85
C LEU A 84 -2.02 0.36 -3.28
N VAL A 85 -1.17 1.04 -4.05
CA VAL A 85 -1.28 1.31 -5.48
C VAL A 85 -0.20 0.51 -6.19
N ASP A 86 -0.56 -0.19 -7.27
CA ASP A 86 0.38 -0.93 -8.14
C ASP A 86 1.37 -1.90 -7.42
N GLY A 87 0.94 -2.50 -6.31
CA GLY A 87 1.79 -3.34 -5.46
C GLY A 87 1.37 -4.81 -5.36
N ILE A 88 0.35 -5.22 -6.11
CA ILE A 88 -0.32 -6.51 -5.95
C ILE A 88 0.07 -7.45 -7.09
N GLY A 89 0.34 -8.71 -6.75
CA GLY A 89 0.61 -9.74 -7.74
C GLY A 89 1.50 -10.85 -7.20
N GLU A 90 1.49 -11.99 -7.86
CA GLU A 90 2.43 -13.08 -7.59
C GLU A 90 3.40 -13.15 -8.78
N LYS A 91 4.69 -12.94 -8.54
CA LYS A 91 5.75 -13.09 -9.57
C LYS A 91 6.39 -14.49 -9.57
N LEU A 92 6.01 -15.36 -8.63
CA LEU A 92 6.63 -16.67 -8.45
C LEU A 92 5.99 -17.72 -9.38
N PHE A 93 6.82 -18.54 -10.01
CA PHE A 93 6.38 -19.67 -10.84
C PHE A 93 5.55 -20.69 -10.05
N ILE A 94 5.86 -20.86 -8.76
CA ILE A 94 5.06 -21.64 -7.82
C ILE A 94 4.44 -20.67 -6.80
N PRO A 95 3.10 -20.53 -6.75
CA PRO A 95 2.43 -19.47 -5.99
C PRO A 95 2.25 -19.85 -4.51
N PHE A 96 3.34 -20.12 -3.81
CA PHE A 96 3.30 -20.52 -2.39
C PHE A 96 2.62 -19.48 -1.50
N ARG A 97 2.67 -18.20 -1.88
CA ARG A 97 2.10 -17.10 -1.12
C ARG A 97 0.60 -16.99 -1.35
N ALA A 98 0.11 -17.18 -2.58
CA ALA A 98 -1.32 -17.35 -2.81
C ALA A 98 -1.87 -18.62 -2.13
N MET A 99 -1.10 -19.72 -2.08
CA MET A 99 -1.56 -20.99 -1.51
C MET A 99 -1.61 -21.03 0.02
N SER A 100 -0.82 -20.23 0.74
CA SER A 100 -0.72 -20.31 2.20
C SER A 100 -0.81 -18.95 2.90
N ARG A 101 -1.88 -18.77 3.69
CA ARG A 101 -2.11 -17.56 4.50
C ARG A 101 -0.97 -17.28 5.48
N ARG A 102 -0.39 -18.33 6.08
CA ARG A 102 0.69 -18.16 7.05
C ARG A 102 1.99 -17.71 6.40
N ILE A 103 2.33 -18.28 5.24
CA ILE A 103 3.51 -17.87 4.47
C ILE A 103 3.34 -16.44 3.96
N ASN A 104 2.16 -16.10 3.45
CA ASN A 104 1.88 -14.75 2.97
C ASN A 104 1.93 -13.72 4.11
N ALA A 105 1.30 -14.00 5.26
CA ALA A 105 1.33 -13.09 6.41
C ALA A 105 2.78 -12.85 6.90
N ASN A 106 3.61 -13.89 6.98
CA ASN A 106 5.03 -13.73 7.33
C ASN A 106 5.78 -12.85 6.31
N TYR A 107 5.47 -12.98 5.02
CA TYR A 107 6.06 -12.13 3.99
C TYR A 107 5.60 -10.67 4.13
N VAL A 108 4.31 -10.43 4.35
CA VAL A 108 3.76 -9.08 4.57
C VAL A 108 4.46 -8.41 5.75
N ARG A 109 4.66 -9.12 6.88
CA ARG A 109 5.41 -8.62 8.04
C ARG A 109 6.88 -8.37 7.75
N LYS A 110 7.51 -9.20 6.91
CA LYS A 110 8.89 -8.96 6.45
C LYS A 110 8.99 -7.66 5.64
N VAL A 111 8.00 -7.37 4.79
CA VAL A 111 7.92 -6.12 4.02
C VAL A 111 7.66 -4.92 4.95
N GLU A 112 6.74 -5.04 5.90
CA GLU A 112 6.50 -4.03 6.94
C GLU A 112 7.80 -3.64 7.66
N ASN A 113 8.54 -4.64 8.17
CA ASN A 113 9.80 -4.40 8.88
C ASN A 113 10.85 -3.75 7.98
N LYS A 114 10.95 -4.17 6.71
CA LYS A 114 11.87 -3.57 5.74
C LYS A 114 11.55 -2.08 5.53
N ILE A 115 10.26 -1.74 5.36
CA ILE A 115 9.82 -0.36 5.16
C ILE A 115 10.09 0.48 6.41
N LYS A 116 9.79 -0.05 7.61
CA LYS A 116 10.11 0.60 8.88
C LYS A 116 11.60 0.95 9.00
N THR A 117 12.48 -0.01 8.73
CA THR A 117 13.93 0.22 8.77
C THR A 117 14.39 1.22 7.71
N GLN A 118 13.84 1.17 6.49
CA GLN A 118 14.22 2.09 5.41
C GLN A 118 13.79 3.54 5.67
N LEU A 119 12.67 3.73 6.38
CA LEU A 119 12.12 5.05 6.68
C LEU A 119 12.48 5.54 8.09
N ASN A 120 13.17 4.71 8.88
CA ASN A 120 13.51 4.97 10.27
C ASN A 120 12.27 5.37 11.11
N ILE A 121 11.17 4.64 10.93
CA ILE A 121 9.91 4.85 11.63
C ILE A 121 9.62 3.72 12.62
N GLU A 122 9.20 4.09 13.82
CA GLU A 122 8.64 3.21 14.85
C GLU A 122 7.33 3.82 15.34
N TYR A 123 6.34 2.97 15.62
CA TYR A 123 5.03 3.34 16.14
C TYR A 123 4.57 2.34 17.18
#